data_AF-A0A8P4GH79-F1
#
_entry.id   AF-A0A8P4GH79-F1
#
_cell.length_a   1.000
_cell.length_b   1.000
_cell.length_c   1.000
_cell.angle_alpha   90.00
_cell.angle_beta   90.00
_cell.angle_gamma   90.00
#
_symmetry.space_group_name_H-M   'P 1'
#
loop_
_entity.id
_entity.type
_entity.pdbx_description
1 polymer ?
#
loop_
_entity_poly.entity_id
_entity_poly.type
_entity_poly.pdbx_seq_one_letter_code
_entity_poly.pdbx_strand_id
1 'polypeptide(L)'
;MHKLMDMFEKGAEVLASAVGELFPLCEAAAPVLRLALDNVQSKEVFYVKEQFLTVRNKLDVLSTQLEDIDCEIKKGRLDSQYFSVEENIRNQFRKYMDILEAKQQFKDVKTRLFLEHFSKTGGEKNLFVLYDALMGTNTFGESVLELVERYVARNRRLLEDFCVRMKELFCLGLIALLGHCALTQGQEEEEDKIQEWSSKIEEVESRMKTTIESCTAAFPEQAKLDAQRLLHEKGRREPARYNSAAS
;
A
#
# COMPACT_ATOMS: atom_id res chain seq x y z
N MET A 1 11.62 13.10 -21.83
CA MET A 1 11.64 14.29 -20.95
C MET A 1 10.22 14.75 -20.62
N HIS A 2 9.40 15.19 -21.59
CA HIS A 2 7.98 15.53 -21.38
C HIS A 2 7.13 14.35 -20.85
N LYS A 3 7.28 13.16 -21.46
CA LYS A 3 6.61 11.92 -21.04
C LYS A 3 6.93 11.50 -19.60
N LEU A 4 8.13 11.83 -19.12
CA LEU A 4 8.57 11.53 -17.75
C LEU A 4 7.80 12.45 -16.78
N MET A 5 7.77 13.76 -17.05
CA MET A 5 7.00 14.75 -16.27
C MET A 5 5.49 14.46 -16.24
N ASP A 6 4.88 14.06 -17.37
CA ASP A 6 3.44 13.72 -17.42
C ASP A 6 3.09 12.48 -16.59
N MET A 7 3.98 11.47 -16.56
CA MET A 7 3.83 10.32 -15.68
C MET A 7 3.98 10.72 -14.20
N PHE A 8 4.75 11.78 -13.92
CA PHE A 8 5.04 12.26 -12.57
C PHE A 8 3.98 13.17 -11.95
N GLU A 9 3.41 14.10 -12.72
CA GLU A 9 2.36 15.00 -12.22
C GLU A 9 1.12 14.20 -11.82
N LYS A 10 0.83 13.12 -12.54
CA LYS A 10 -0.26 12.18 -12.22
C LYS A 10 0.08 11.27 -11.03
N GLY A 11 1.30 10.71 -10.93
CA GLY A 11 1.64 9.73 -9.89
C GLY A 11 1.62 10.26 -8.44
N ALA A 12 1.99 11.53 -8.21
CA ALA A 12 2.10 12.10 -6.86
C ALA A 12 0.74 12.45 -6.21
N GLU A 13 -0.23 12.89 -7.01
CA GLU A 13 -1.60 13.23 -6.56
C GLU A 13 -2.44 11.95 -6.34
N VAL A 14 -2.12 10.91 -7.11
CA VAL A 14 -2.85 9.65 -7.15
C VAL A 14 -2.61 8.73 -5.96
N LEU A 15 -1.41 8.76 -5.37
CA LEU A 15 -1.09 7.99 -4.16
C LEU A 15 -1.81 8.48 -2.90
N ALA A 16 -2.27 9.73 -2.88
CA ALA A 16 -3.04 10.27 -1.77
C ALA A 16 -4.53 9.87 -1.82
N SER A 17 -4.96 9.16 -2.86
CA SER A 17 -6.34 8.79 -3.11
C SER A 17 -6.51 7.28 -3.28
N ALA A 18 -7.61 6.74 -2.75
CA ALA A 18 -8.00 5.36 -2.99
C ALA A 18 -8.37 5.11 -4.47
N VAL A 19 -8.61 6.14 -5.28
CA VAL A 19 -9.25 6.04 -6.62
C VAL A 19 -8.37 6.60 -7.77
N GLY A 20 -7.04 6.51 -7.68
CA GLY A 20 -6.15 6.84 -8.82
C GLY A 20 -5.15 5.74 -9.18
N GLU A 21 -4.55 5.81 -10.36
CA GLU A 21 -3.51 4.90 -10.90
C GLU A 21 -2.10 5.01 -10.23
N LEU A 22 -1.76 4.04 -9.39
CA LEU A 22 -0.45 3.94 -8.71
C LEU A 22 0.76 3.83 -9.66
N PHE A 23 0.55 3.15 -10.78
CA PHE A 23 1.63 2.55 -11.57
C PHE A 23 2.61 3.54 -12.25
N PRO A 24 2.19 4.72 -12.75
CA PRO A 24 3.09 5.68 -13.42
C PRO A 24 4.29 6.12 -12.58
N LEU A 25 4.18 6.18 -11.24
CA LEU A 25 5.32 6.51 -10.39
C LEU A 25 6.35 5.36 -10.34
N CYS A 26 5.87 4.12 -10.37
CA CYS A 26 6.71 2.93 -10.25
C CYS A 26 7.59 2.75 -11.50
N GLU A 27 7.05 3.01 -12.69
CA GLU A 27 7.75 2.91 -13.98
C GLU A 27 9.03 3.76 -14.06
N ALA A 28 9.13 4.81 -13.25
CA ALA A 28 10.32 5.67 -13.24
C ALA A 28 11.51 5.09 -12.47
N ALA A 29 11.32 4.01 -11.70
CA ALA A 29 12.35 3.42 -10.86
C ALA A 29 13.59 2.99 -11.65
N ALA A 30 13.39 2.30 -12.78
CA ALA A 30 14.46 1.80 -13.61
C ALA A 30 15.23 2.92 -14.35
N PRO A 31 14.56 3.86 -15.06
CA PRO A 31 15.23 5.02 -15.67
C PRO A 31 16.02 5.87 -14.67
N VAL A 32 15.46 6.16 -13.49
CA VAL A 32 16.12 6.99 -12.47
C VAL A 32 17.35 6.28 -11.91
N LEU A 33 17.28 4.97 -11.70
CA LEU A 33 18.42 4.19 -11.23
C LEU A 33 19.57 4.20 -12.24
N ARG A 34 19.29 3.98 -13.53
CA ARG A 34 20.30 4.03 -14.61
C ARG A 34 21.00 5.39 -14.64
N LEU A 35 20.22 6.48 -14.67
CA LEU A 35 20.75 7.85 -14.66
C LEU A 35 21.58 8.14 -13.42
N ALA A 36 21.14 7.65 -12.25
CA ALA A 36 21.92 7.77 -11.04
C ALA A 36 23.27 7.05 -11.18
N LEU A 37 23.30 5.78 -11.62
CA LEU A 37 24.55 5.01 -11.77
C LEU A 37 25.53 5.66 -12.74
N ASP A 38 25.03 6.24 -13.82
CA ASP A 38 25.80 7.02 -14.82
C ASP A 38 26.26 8.39 -14.30
N ASN A 39 26.00 8.69 -13.02
CA ASN A 39 26.31 9.95 -12.35
C ASN A 39 25.68 11.18 -13.03
N VAL A 40 24.53 10.98 -13.69
CA VAL A 40 23.75 12.06 -14.29
C VAL A 40 22.93 12.74 -13.20
N GLN A 41 23.30 13.98 -12.88
CA GLN A 41 22.58 14.83 -11.94
C GLN A 41 21.66 15.76 -12.72
N SER A 42 20.37 15.43 -12.78
CA SER A 42 19.36 16.26 -13.42
C SER A 42 18.29 16.68 -12.41
N LYS A 43 17.58 17.79 -12.68
CA LYS A 43 16.48 18.25 -11.82
C LYS A 43 15.37 17.19 -11.71
N GLU A 44 15.16 16.45 -12.80
CA GLU A 44 14.21 15.34 -12.90
C GLU A 44 14.62 14.18 -11.97
N VAL A 45 15.88 13.74 -12.02
CA VAL A 45 16.38 12.67 -11.12
C VAL A 45 16.20 13.06 -9.65
N PHE A 46 16.52 14.31 -9.30
CA PHE A 46 16.32 14.83 -7.95
C PHE A 46 14.82 14.83 -7.56
N TYR A 47 13.97 15.34 -8.43
CA TYR A 47 12.53 15.40 -8.17
C TYR A 47 11.91 14.03 -7.93
N VAL A 48 12.22 13.03 -8.76
CA VAL A 48 11.65 11.67 -8.61
C VAL A 48 12.10 11.02 -7.32
N LYS A 49 13.38 11.20 -6.97
CA LYS A 49 13.90 10.75 -5.70
C LYS A 49 13.14 11.36 -4.51
N GLU A 50 12.83 12.66 -4.56
CA GLU A 50 12.00 13.32 -3.54
C GLU A 50 10.57 12.77 -3.48
N GLN A 51 9.99 12.38 -4.63
CA GLN A 51 8.69 11.71 -4.64
C GLN A 51 8.76 10.33 -3.97
N PHE A 52 9.76 9.52 -4.28
CA PHE A 52 9.98 8.23 -3.62
C PHE A 52 10.13 8.38 -2.09
N LEU A 53 10.85 9.41 -1.65
CA LEU A 53 10.97 9.76 -0.23
C LEU A 53 9.61 10.17 0.37
N THR A 54 8.81 10.93 -0.38
CA THR A 54 7.46 11.34 0.05
C THR A 54 6.55 10.14 0.27
N VAL A 55 6.54 9.17 -0.66
CA VAL A 55 5.76 7.92 -0.51
C VAL A 55 6.20 7.16 0.74
N ARG A 56 7.50 6.99 0.93
CA ARG A 56 8.05 6.33 2.12
C ARG A 56 7.61 7.02 3.42
N ASN A 57 7.68 8.35 3.48
CA ASN A 57 7.35 9.11 4.69
C ASN A 57 5.85 9.09 4.99
N LYS A 58 4.97 9.05 3.96
CA LYS A 58 3.53 8.87 4.17
C LYS A 58 3.23 7.52 4.82
N LEU A 59 3.90 6.47 4.36
CA LEU A 59 3.77 5.13 4.93
C LEU A 59 4.24 5.06 6.40
N ASP A 60 5.29 5.81 6.78
CA ASP A 60 5.74 5.93 8.19
C ASP A 60 4.70 6.61 9.10
N VAL A 61 3.95 7.60 8.60
CA VAL A 61 2.88 8.30 9.34
C VAL A 61 1.59 7.47 9.40
N LEU A 62 1.39 6.56 8.44
CA LEU A 62 0.21 5.73 8.33
C LEU A 62 0.33 4.40 9.10
N SER A 63 1.53 3.85 9.28
CA SER A 63 1.75 2.66 10.13
C SER A 63 1.30 2.87 11.58
N THR A 64 1.50 4.06 12.15
CA THR A 64 1.05 4.39 13.51
C THR A 64 -0.47 4.55 13.63
N GLN A 65 -1.17 4.82 12.53
CA GLN A 65 -2.65 4.90 12.50
C GLN A 65 -3.31 3.54 12.21
N LEU A 66 -2.55 2.57 11.67
CA LEU A 66 -2.98 1.20 11.46
C LEU A 66 -3.02 0.38 12.74
N GLU A 67 -2.10 0.63 13.67
CA GLU A 67 -2.03 -0.04 14.97
C GLU A 67 -3.36 0.06 15.74
N ASP A 68 -4.17 1.09 15.49
CA ASP A 68 -5.52 1.26 16.05
C ASP A 68 -6.61 0.40 15.35
N ILE A 69 -6.42 0.06 14.07
CA ILE A 69 -7.27 -0.90 13.33
C ILE A 69 -6.88 -2.34 13.70
N ASP A 70 -5.69 -2.54 14.27
CA ASP A 70 -5.04 -3.83 14.50
C ASP A 70 -5.43 -4.55 15.80
N CYS A 71 -6.69 -4.44 16.21
CA CYS A 71 -7.22 -5.29 17.28
C CYS A 71 -8.64 -5.74 16.96
N GLU A 72 -8.74 -6.73 16.06
CA GLU A 72 -9.53 -7.98 16.17
C GLU A 72 -9.41 -8.89 14.92
N ILE A 73 -8.61 -8.55 13.90
CA ILE A 73 -8.48 -9.33 12.64
C ILE A 73 -7.72 -10.68 12.80
N LYS A 74 -7.58 -11.18 14.05
CA LYS A 74 -6.90 -12.40 14.52
C LYS A 74 -5.38 -12.28 14.65
N LYS A 75 -4.96 -11.93 15.88
CA LYS A 75 -3.63 -11.98 16.53
C LYS A 75 -2.78 -13.27 16.39
N GLY A 76 -3.08 -14.18 15.46
CA GLY A 76 -2.47 -15.51 15.47
C GLY A 76 -1.79 -15.99 14.19
N ARG A 77 -2.24 -15.58 12.99
CA ARG A 77 -1.81 -16.25 11.74
C ARG A 77 -1.65 -15.37 10.50
N LEU A 78 -2.51 -14.37 10.30
CA LEU A 78 -2.35 -13.41 9.19
C LEU A 78 -1.20 -12.44 9.49
N ASP A 79 -1.06 -12.10 10.77
CA ASP A 79 -0.11 -11.13 11.30
C ASP A 79 1.35 -11.47 10.96
N SER A 80 1.81 -12.70 11.21
CA SER A 80 3.23 -13.06 11.00
C SER A 80 3.65 -13.09 9.53
N GLN A 81 2.75 -13.47 8.60
CA GLN A 81 3.10 -13.60 7.18
C GLN A 81 3.08 -12.23 6.49
N TYR A 82 2.05 -11.41 6.71
CA TYR A 82 1.95 -10.09 6.09
C TYR A 82 2.90 -9.09 6.71
N PHE A 83 3.17 -9.17 8.02
CA PHE A 83 4.21 -8.36 8.66
C PHE A 83 5.58 -8.60 8.02
N SER A 84 5.97 -9.86 7.83
CA SER A 84 7.25 -10.18 7.19
C SER A 84 7.31 -9.67 5.75
N VAL A 85 6.21 -9.77 5.00
CA VAL A 85 6.10 -9.26 3.63
C VAL A 85 6.25 -7.74 3.60
N GLU A 86 5.55 -7.01 4.48
CA GLU A 86 5.67 -5.56 4.60
C GLU A 86 7.10 -5.15 4.95
N GLU A 87 7.68 -5.76 5.98
CA GLU A 87 9.05 -5.50 6.42
C GLU A 87 10.06 -5.73 5.29
N ASN A 88 9.92 -6.85 4.58
CA ASN A 88 10.78 -7.17 3.44
C ASN A 88 10.68 -6.09 2.35
N ILE A 89 9.46 -5.68 1.96
CA ILE A 89 9.26 -4.65 0.93
C ILE A 89 9.87 -3.32 1.35
N ARG A 90 9.64 -2.88 2.60
CA ARG A 90 10.21 -1.62 3.12
C ARG A 90 11.74 -1.67 3.13
N ASN A 91 12.32 -2.80 3.50
CA ASN A 91 13.77 -2.99 3.53
C ASN A 91 14.38 -3.05 2.12
N GLN A 92 13.72 -3.70 1.16
CA GLN A 92 14.11 -3.74 -0.25
C GLN A 92 14.12 -2.34 -0.86
N PHE A 93 13.03 -1.59 -0.66
CA PHE A 93 12.94 -0.20 -1.10
C PHE A 93 13.99 0.70 -0.44
N ARG A 94 14.23 0.55 0.87
CA ARG A 94 15.28 1.31 1.57
C ARG A 94 16.66 1.09 0.92
N LYS A 95 16.97 -0.16 0.57
CA LYS A 95 18.24 -0.49 -0.11
C LYS A 95 18.31 0.02 -1.54
N TYR A 96 17.20 0.08 -2.25
CA TYR A 96 17.13 0.78 -3.54
C TYR A 96 17.46 2.27 -3.37
N MET A 97 16.85 2.94 -2.39
CA MET A 97 17.11 4.35 -2.09
C MET A 97 18.57 4.62 -1.67
N ASP A 98 19.19 3.70 -0.93
CA ASP A 98 20.61 3.76 -0.59
C ASP A 98 21.51 3.88 -1.84
N ILE A 99 21.12 3.29 -2.98
CA ILE A 99 21.87 3.42 -4.24
C ILE A 99 21.73 4.83 -4.81
N LEU A 100 20.50 5.38 -4.81
CA LEU A 100 20.21 6.73 -5.30
C LEU A 100 20.82 7.83 -4.41
N GLU A 101 21.08 7.53 -3.14
CA GLU A 101 21.70 8.44 -2.17
C GLU A 101 23.22 8.29 -2.07
N ALA A 102 23.78 7.20 -2.57
CA ALA A 102 25.20 6.92 -2.47
C ALA A 102 26.06 7.89 -3.29
N LYS A 103 27.19 8.30 -2.69
CA LYS A 103 28.31 8.88 -3.45
C LYS A 103 28.85 7.86 -4.45
N GLN A 104 29.41 8.32 -5.56
CA GLN A 104 29.86 7.46 -6.66
C GLN A 104 30.74 6.29 -6.20
N GLN A 105 31.71 6.55 -5.31
CA GLN A 105 32.63 5.53 -4.77
C GLN A 105 31.96 4.41 -3.94
N PHE A 106 30.69 4.56 -3.57
CA PHE A 106 29.94 3.59 -2.78
C PHE A 106 28.82 2.90 -3.57
N LYS A 107 28.55 3.31 -4.82
CA LYS A 107 27.42 2.78 -5.61
C LYS A 107 27.53 1.28 -5.82
N ASP A 108 28.68 0.77 -6.24
CA ASP A 108 28.88 -0.66 -6.47
C ASP A 108 28.58 -1.50 -5.22
N VAL A 109 29.05 -1.05 -4.06
CA VAL A 109 28.81 -1.73 -2.78
C VAL A 109 27.32 -1.71 -2.43
N LYS A 110 26.64 -0.56 -2.60
CA LYS A 110 25.20 -0.44 -2.33
C LYS A 110 24.35 -1.27 -3.30
N THR A 111 24.69 -1.27 -4.58
CA THR A 111 24.05 -2.10 -5.62
C THR A 111 24.15 -3.57 -5.25
N ARG A 112 25.35 -4.07 -4.91
CA ARG A 112 25.52 -5.47 -4.47
C ARG A 112 24.67 -5.80 -3.25
N LEU A 113 24.66 -4.93 -2.24
CA LEU A 113 23.88 -5.14 -1.02
C LEU A 113 22.37 -5.14 -1.29
N PHE A 114 21.90 -4.32 -2.23
CA PHE A 114 20.52 -4.32 -2.67
C PHE A 114 20.15 -5.63 -3.36
N LEU A 115 20.93 -6.06 -4.36
CA LEU A 115 20.67 -7.30 -5.11
C LEU A 115 20.65 -8.53 -4.18
N GLU A 116 21.66 -8.66 -3.32
CA GLU A 116 21.75 -9.77 -2.37
C GLU A 116 20.54 -9.80 -1.43
N HIS A 117 20.14 -8.64 -0.91
CA HIS A 117 19.02 -8.56 0.00
C HIS A 117 17.68 -8.80 -0.69
N PHE A 118 17.48 -8.26 -1.90
CA PHE A 118 16.26 -8.45 -2.68
C PHE A 118 15.98 -9.93 -2.89
N SER A 119 16.98 -10.69 -3.35
CA SER A 119 16.83 -12.15 -3.53
C SER A 119 16.60 -12.89 -2.21
N LYS A 120 17.32 -12.53 -1.13
CA LYS A 120 17.22 -13.21 0.18
C LYS A 120 15.90 -12.97 0.90
N THR A 121 15.24 -11.85 0.64
CA THR A 121 14.00 -11.44 1.33
C THR A 121 12.75 -11.66 0.48
N GLY A 122 12.81 -12.58 -0.48
CA GLY A 122 11.65 -13.01 -1.27
C GLY A 122 11.43 -12.25 -2.58
N GLY A 123 12.09 -11.10 -2.78
CA GLY A 123 12.00 -10.30 -4.00
C GLY A 123 10.56 -10.08 -4.45
N GLU A 124 10.28 -10.38 -5.72
CA GLU A 124 8.95 -10.28 -6.32
C GLU A 124 7.87 -11.12 -5.61
N LYS A 125 8.23 -12.22 -4.94
CA LYS A 125 7.25 -13.09 -4.26
C LYS A 125 6.45 -12.33 -3.20
N ASN A 126 7.04 -11.31 -2.57
CA ASN A 126 6.34 -10.47 -1.60
C ASN A 126 5.15 -9.75 -2.24
N LEU A 127 5.32 -9.24 -3.46
CA LEU A 127 4.25 -8.55 -4.19
C LEU A 127 3.12 -9.52 -4.58
N PHE A 128 3.46 -10.74 -4.98
CA PHE A 128 2.45 -11.78 -5.24
C PHE A 128 1.66 -12.13 -3.99
N VAL A 129 2.32 -12.24 -2.82
CA VAL A 129 1.62 -12.49 -1.56
C VAL A 129 0.64 -11.37 -1.23
N LEU A 130 1.00 -10.10 -1.47
CA LEU A 130 0.06 -8.98 -1.29
C LEU A 130 -1.10 -9.02 -2.28
N TYR A 131 -0.81 -9.31 -3.55
CA TYR A 131 -1.83 -9.43 -4.59
C TYR A 131 -2.83 -10.54 -4.24
N ASP A 132 -2.34 -11.74 -3.90
CA ASP A 132 -3.19 -12.87 -3.54
C ASP A 132 -4.00 -12.63 -2.25
N ALA A 133 -3.45 -11.85 -1.32
CA ALA A 133 -4.16 -11.43 -0.11
C ALA A 133 -5.39 -10.57 -0.43
N LEU A 134 -5.24 -9.60 -1.32
CA LEU A 134 -6.33 -8.70 -1.70
C LEU A 134 -7.35 -9.37 -2.62
N MET A 135 -6.86 -10.20 -3.55
CA MET A 135 -7.72 -10.91 -4.49
C MET A 135 -8.43 -12.13 -3.87
N GLY A 136 -8.01 -12.57 -2.67
CA GLY A 136 -8.58 -13.73 -2.00
C GLY A 136 -8.16 -15.07 -2.63
N THR A 137 -7.12 -15.06 -3.46
CA THR A 137 -6.53 -16.25 -4.10
C THR A 137 -5.45 -16.90 -3.24
N ASN A 138 -5.22 -16.38 -2.03
CA ASN A 138 -4.32 -16.97 -1.05
C ASN A 138 -4.83 -18.35 -0.56
N THR A 139 -3.95 -19.10 0.12
CA THR A 139 -4.22 -20.46 0.62
C THR A 139 -5.35 -20.55 1.65
N PHE A 140 -5.79 -19.42 2.22
CA PHE A 140 -6.87 -19.35 3.19
C PHE A 140 -8.23 -19.04 2.54
N GLY A 141 -8.25 -18.71 1.24
CA GLY A 141 -9.46 -18.54 0.43
C GLY A 141 -10.34 -17.35 0.80
N GLU A 142 -9.82 -16.42 1.62
CA GLU A 142 -10.55 -15.23 2.05
C GLU A 142 -9.75 -13.97 1.69
N SER A 143 -10.44 -12.96 1.14
CA SER A 143 -9.83 -11.66 0.81
C SER A 143 -9.61 -10.85 2.08
N VAL A 144 -8.38 -10.36 2.26
CA VAL A 144 -8.05 -9.43 3.37
C VAL A 144 -8.88 -8.16 3.25
N LEU A 145 -9.17 -7.70 2.03
CA LEU A 145 -9.98 -6.51 1.79
C LEU A 145 -11.43 -6.68 2.30
N GLU A 146 -12.05 -7.84 2.04
CA GLU A 146 -13.39 -8.16 2.54
C GLU A 146 -13.41 -8.36 4.07
N LEU A 147 -12.33 -8.91 4.63
CA LEU A 147 -12.16 -9.05 6.07
C LEU A 147 -12.09 -7.67 6.75
N VAL A 148 -11.30 -6.75 6.20
CA VAL A 148 -11.21 -5.36 6.68
C VAL A 148 -12.55 -4.65 6.54
N GLU A 149 -13.25 -4.76 5.39
CA GLU A 149 -14.58 -4.15 5.19
C GLU A 149 -15.56 -4.54 6.29
N ARG A 150 -15.61 -5.84 6.63
CA ARG A 150 -16.46 -6.35 7.72
C ARG A 150 -16.02 -5.84 9.09
N TYR A 151 -14.71 -5.82 9.36
CA TYR A 151 -14.17 -5.40 10.65
C TYR A 151 -14.43 -3.92 10.94
N VAL A 152 -14.18 -3.04 9.97
CA VAL A 152 -14.42 -1.59 10.15
C VAL A 152 -15.92 -1.25 10.18
N ALA A 153 -16.80 -2.26 10.23
CA ALA A 153 -18.25 -2.14 10.19
C ALA A 153 -18.73 -1.23 9.05
N ARG A 154 -18.06 -1.31 7.90
CA ARG A 154 -18.31 -0.43 6.74
C ARG A 154 -18.11 1.06 7.03
N ASN A 155 -17.20 1.40 7.93
CA ASN A 155 -16.64 2.74 8.02
C ASN A 155 -15.77 2.99 6.79
N ARG A 156 -16.37 3.68 5.81
CA ARG A 156 -15.75 4.04 4.54
C ARG A 156 -14.36 4.63 4.70
N ARG A 157 -14.16 5.53 5.67
CA ARG A 157 -12.88 6.23 5.84
C ARG A 157 -11.76 5.26 6.24
N LEU A 158 -12.03 4.36 7.20
CA LEU A 158 -11.04 3.36 7.63
C LEU A 158 -10.71 2.35 6.52
N LEU A 159 -11.69 2.03 5.66
CA LEU A 159 -11.49 1.20 4.48
C LEU A 159 -10.66 1.92 3.40
N GLU A 160 -10.96 3.19 3.10
CA GLU A 160 -10.17 4.02 2.18
C GLU A 160 -8.72 4.16 2.67
N ASP A 161 -8.52 4.40 3.97
CA ASP A 161 -7.20 4.47 4.59
C ASP A 161 -6.43 3.14 4.43
N PHE A 162 -7.11 1.99 4.56
CA PHE A 162 -6.51 0.69 4.28
C PHE A 162 -6.09 0.52 2.82
N CYS A 163 -6.96 0.87 1.87
CA CYS A 163 -6.66 0.81 0.45
C CYS A 163 -5.45 1.68 0.08
N VAL A 164 -5.36 2.90 0.61
CA VAL A 164 -4.22 3.80 0.40
C VAL A 164 -2.91 3.16 0.86
N ARG A 165 -2.89 2.55 2.06
CA ARG A 165 -1.67 1.91 2.59
C ARG A 165 -1.21 0.71 1.78
N MET A 166 -2.16 -0.10 1.31
CA MET A 166 -1.84 -1.21 0.43
C MET A 166 -1.23 -0.71 -0.89
N LYS A 167 -1.76 0.36 -1.47
CA LYS A 167 -1.20 0.97 -2.68
C LYS A 167 0.21 1.52 -2.46
N GLU A 168 0.45 2.19 -1.34
CA GLU A 168 1.79 2.66 -0.98
C GLU A 168 2.76 1.48 -0.84
N LEU A 169 2.35 0.38 -0.21
CA LEU A 169 3.19 -0.80 -0.07
C LEU A 169 3.51 -1.46 -1.42
N PHE A 170 2.53 -1.56 -2.32
CA PHE A 170 2.78 -1.96 -3.72
C PHE A 170 3.75 -1.01 -4.40
N CYS A 171 3.62 0.30 -4.20
CA CYS A 171 4.53 1.30 -4.77
C CYS A 171 5.99 1.01 -4.40
N LEU A 172 6.26 0.85 -3.10
CA LEU A 172 7.60 0.58 -2.60
C LEU A 172 8.18 -0.72 -3.20
N GLY A 173 7.36 -1.77 -3.24
CA GLY A 173 7.80 -3.08 -3.75
C GLY A 173 8.01 -3.07 -5.27
N LEU A 174 7.17 -2.37 -6.04
CA LEU A 174 7.30 -2.22 -7.49
C LEU A 174 8.51 -1.37 -7.86
N ILE A 175 8.77 -0.28 -7.14
CA ILE A 175 10.00 0.52 -7.33
C ILE A 175 11.23 -0.36 -7.09
N ALA A 176 11.24 -1.15 -6.02
CA ALA A 176 12.33 -2.07 -5.74
C ALA A 176 12.47 -3.15 -6.83
N LEU A 177 11.36 -3.76 -7.28
CA LEU A 177 11.36 -4.77 -8.34
C LEU A 177 11.93 -4.22 -9.64
N LEU A 178 11.42 -3.08 -10.12
CA LEU A 178 11.86 -2.48 -11.37
C LEU A 178 13.32 -1.98 -11.27
N GLY A 179 13.74 -1.49 -10.11
CA GLY A 179 15.14 -1.23 -9.83
C GLY A 179 16.03 -2.49 -9.90
N HIS A 180 15.53 -3.63 -9.44
CA HIS A 180 16.23 -4.92 -9.57
C HIS A 180 16.30 -5.40 -11.03
N CYS A 181 15.20 -5.31 -11.78
CA CYS A 181 15.15 -5.62 -13.22
C CYS A 181 16.19 -4.78 -13.98
N ALA A 182 16.23 -3.47 -13.74
CA ALA A 182 17.19 -2.57 -14.39
C ALA A 182 18.67 -2.93 -14.17
N LEU A 183 18.98 -3.61 -13.06
CA LEU A 183 20.33 -4.02 -12.68
C LEU A 183 20.72 -5.42 -13.15
N THR A 184 19.74 -6.29 -13.40
CA THR A 184 19.97 -7.73 -13.57
C THR A 184 19.43 -8.30 -14.88
N GLN A 185 18.55 -7.57 -15.55
CA GLN A 185 17.82 -8.03 -16.73
C GLN A 185 17.97 -7.03 -17.89
N GLY A 186 17.58 -7.45 -19.09
CA GLY A 186 17.51 -6.59 -20.26
C GLY A 186 16.29 -5.68 -20.21
N GLN A 187 16.20 -4.80 -21.21
CA GLN A 187 15.06 -3.89 -21.36
C GLN A 187 13.76 -4.66 -21.67
N GLU A 188 13.85 -5.78 -22.39
CA GLU A 188 12.70 -6.62 -22.74
C GLU A 188 12.06 -7.23 -21.48
N GLU A 189 12.84 -7.83 -20.58
CA GLU A 189 12.29 -8.40 -19.35
C GLU A 189 11.77 -7.32 -18.37
N GLU A 190 12.36 -6.12 -18.38
CA GLU A 190 11.81 -4.98 -17.64
C GLU A 190 10.44 -4.57 -18.17
N GLU A 191 10.29 -4.46 -19.50
CA GLU A 191 9.02 -4.14 -20.15
C GLU A 191 7.94 -5.21 -19.87
N ASP A 192 8.32 -6.48 -19.91
CA ASP A 192 7.43 -7.60 -19.53
C ASP A 192 6.94 -7.46 -18.08
N LYS A 193 7.85 -7.10 -17.15
CA LYS A 193 7.49 -6.88 -15.75
C LYS A 193 6.62 -5.65 -15.54
N ILE A 194 6.86 -4.59 -16.30
CA ILE A 194 6.01 -3.40 -16.31
C ILE A 194 4.59 -3.79 -16.75
N GLN A 195 4.45 -4.52 -17.85
CA GLN A 195 3.14 -4.95 -18.35
C GLN A 195 2.41 -5.90 -17.38
N GLU A 196 3.12 -6.89 -16.82
CA GLU A 196 2.56 -7.83 -15.85
C GLU A 196 1.99 -7.08 -14.63
N TRP A 197 2.80 -6.20 -14.05
CA TRP A 197 2.41 -5.52 -12.82
C TRP A 197 1.43 -4.37 -13.05
N SER A 198 1.43 -3.70 -14.21
CA SER A 198 0.40 -2.69 -14.51
C SER A 198 -0.99 -3.34 -14.47
N SER A 199 -1.15 -4.49 -15.15
CA SER A 199 -2.41 -5.22 -15.21
C SER A 199 -2.84 -5.71 -13.83
N LYS A 200 -1.92 -6.24 -13.01
CA LYS A 200 -2.23 -6.67 -11.63
C LYS A 200 -2.66 -5.51 -10.73
N ILE A 201 -2.02 -4.34 -10.87
CA ILE A 201 -2.38 -3.16 -10.10
C ILE A 201 -3.74 -2.61 -10.51
N GLU A 202 -4.07 -2.60 -11.81
CA GLU A 202 -5.41 -2.24 -12.28
C GLU A 202 -6.50 -3.14 -11.66
N GLU A 203 -6.25 -4.45 -11.57
CA GLU A 203 -7.17 -5.38 -10.91
C GLU A 203 -7.32 -5.07 -9.42
N VAL A 204 -6.21 -4.82 -8.72
CA VAL A 204 -6.20 -4.46 -7.29
C VAL A 204 -6.99 -3.16 -7.06
N GLU A 205 -6.75 -2.14 -7.86
CA GLU A 205 -7.42 -0.83 -7.76
C GLU A 205 -8.92 -0.95 -8.06
N SER A 206 -9.29 -1.72 -9.08
CA SER A 206 -10.69 -2.03 -9.42
C SER A 206 -11.40 -2.75 -8.26
N ARG A 207 -10.72 -3.71 -7.62
CA ARG A 207 -11.22 -4.43 -6.47
C ARG A 207 -11.42 -3.51 -5.26
N MET A 208 -10.43 -2.69 -4.94
CA MET A 208 -10.52 -1.67 -3.89
C MET A 208 -11.69 -0.72 -4.10
N LYS A 209 -11.83 -0.19 -5.32
CA LYS A 209 -12.93 0.70 -5.71
C LYS A 209 -14.28 0.04 -5.50
N THR A 210 -14.46 -1.19 -5.99
CA THR A 210 -15.71 -1.95 -5.86
C THR A 210 -16.09 -2.15 -4.39
N THR A 211 -15.12 -2.48 -3.52
CA THR A 211 -15.37 -2.65 -2.08
C THR A 211 -15.77 -1.34 -1.42
N ILE A 212 -15.12 -0.21 -1.76
CA ILE A 212 -15.48 1.12 -1.24
C ILE A 212 -16.88 1.55 -1.71
N GLU A 213 -17.23 1.27 -2.96
CA GLU A 213 -18.57 1.54 -3.51
C GLU A 213 -19.65 0.72 -2.81
N SER A 214 -19.41 -0.58 -2.57
CA SER A 214 -20.28 -1.45 -1.77
C SER A 214 -20.48 -0.91 -0.34
N CYS A 215 -19.38 -0.53 0.30
CA CYS A 215 -19.38 0.09 1.61
C CYS A 215 -20.23 1.38 1.64
N THR A 216 -20.15 2.20 0.60
CA THR A 216 -20.92 3.44 0.45
C THR A 216 -22.41 3.15 0.23
N ALA A 217 -22.74 2.19 -0.63
CA ALA A 217 -24.12 1.82 -0.93
C ALA A 217 -24.86 1.24 0.28
N ALA A 218 -24.15 0.56 1.18
CA ALA A 218 -24.71 -0.02 2.39
C ALA A 218 -24.88 0.99 3.54
N PHE A 219 -24.30 2.19 3.44
CA PHE A 219 -24.29 3.18 4.52
C PHE A 219 -25.70 3.58 5.03
N PRO A 220 -26.73 3.82 4.18
CA PRO A 220 -28.04 4.24 4.66
C PRO A 220 -28.72 3.20 5.57
N GLU A 221 -28.64 1.92 5.20
CA GLU A 221 -29.21 0.83 6.02
C GLU A 221 -28.44 0.67 7.33
N GLN A 222 -27.11 0.78 7.28
CA GLN A 222 -26.27 0.73 8.47
C GLN A 222 -26.58 1.88 9.45
N ALA A 223 -26.68 3.11 8.95
CA ALA A 223 -27.01 4.29 9.76
C ALA A 223 -28.38 4.15 10.45
N LYS A 224 -29.35 3.53 9.78
CA LYS A 224 -30.67 3.23 10.35
C LYS A 224 -30.57 2.21 11.48
N LEU A 225 -29.83 1.12 11.30
CA LEU A 225 -29.61 0.10 12.33
C LEU A 225 -28.86 0.67 13.54
N ASP A 226 -27.87 1.53 13.31
CA ASP A 226 -27.10 2.19 14.37
C ASP A 226 -27.96 3.17 15.17
N ALA A 227 -28.79 3.97 14.49
CA ALA A 227 -29.77 4.84 15.15
C ALA A 227 -30.77 4.04 16.00
N GLN A 228 -31.27 2.91 15.50
CA GLN A 228 -32.18 2.03 16.24
C GLN A 228 -31.49 1.43 17.48
N ARG A 229 -30.24 0.96 17.36
CA ARG A 229 -29.46 0.45 18.50
C ARG A 229 -29.25 1.51 19.57
N LEU A 230 -28.86 2.72 19.19
CA LEU A 230 -28.67 3.84 20.13
C LEU A 230 -29.95 4.20 20.89
N LEU A 231 -31.10 4.17 20.21
CA LEU A 231 -32.40 4.41 20.84
C LEU A 231 -32.76 3.31 21.84
N HIS A 232 -32.53 2.04 21.50
CA HIS A 232 -32.76 0.91 22.42
C HIS A 232 -31.81 0.91 23.62
N GLU A 233 -30.53 1.27 23.44
CA GLU A 233 -29.57 1.37 24.54
C GLU A 233 -29.86 2.54 25.48
N LYS A 234 -30.30 3.69 24.95
CA LYS A 234 -30.78 4.80 25.77
C LYS A 234 -32.05 4.42 26.55
N GLY A 235 -33.00 3.75 25.91
CA GLY A 235 -34.22 3.25 26.57
C GLY A 235 -33.94 2.21 27.66
N ARG A 236 -32.86 1.42 27.56
CA ARG A 236 -32.43 0.48 28.61
C ARG A 236 -31.71 1.14 29.79
N ARG A 237 -31.15 2.34 29.63
CA ARG A 237 -30.51 3.09 30.73
C ARG A 237 -31.50 3.89 31.58
N GLU A 238 -32.76 3.97 31.16
CA GLU A 238 -33.87 4.49 31.97
C GLU A 238 -34.84 3.37 32.37
N PRO A 239 -34.54 2.65 33.46
CA PRO A 239 -35.60 2.45 34.44
C PRO A 239 -35.05 2.41 35.88
N ALA A 240 -35.19 3.51 36.63
CA ALA A 240 -35.37 3.53 38.10
C ALA A 240 -35.33 4.96 38.66
N ARG A 241 -36.30 5.81 38.30
CA ARG A 241 -36.64 6.97 39.15
C ARG A 241 -38.14 7.24 39.09
N TYR A 242 -38.95 6.31 39.58
CA TYR A 242 -40.27 6.64 40.14
C TYR A 242 -40.78 5.45 40.93
N ASN A 243 -40.48 5.43 42.24
CA ASN A 243 -41.36 4.90 43.29
C ASN A 243 -40.67 5.05 44.66
N SER A 244 -40.90 6.17 45.34
CA SER A 244 -41.03 6.22 46.81
C SER A 244 -41.49 7.61 47.29
N ALA A 245 -42.79 7.86 47.21
CA ALA A 245 -43.59 8.75 48.07
C ALA A 245 -45.05 8.60 47.57
N ALA A 246 -46.05 8.21 48.36
CA ALA A 246 -46.24 8.41 49.77
C ALA A 246 -47.06 7.24 50.37
N SER A 247 -46.74 6.91 51.62
CA SER A 247 -47.65 6.29 52.59
C SER A 247 -48.57 7.34 53.18
#